data_AF-A0A2Z6N3X7-F1
#
_entry.id   AF-A0A2Z6N3X7-F1
#
_cell.length_a   1.000
_cell.length_b   1.000
_cell.length_c   1.000
_cell.angle_alpha   90.00
_cell.angle_beta   90.00
_cell.angle_gamma   90.00
#
_symmetry.space_group_name_H-M   'P 1'
#
loop_
_entity.id
_entity.type
_entity.pdbx_description
1 polymer ?
#
loop_
_entity_poly.entity_id
_entity_poly.type
_entity_poly.pdbx_seq_one_letter_code
_entity_poly.pdbx_strand_id
1 'polypeptide(L)'
;MCKETKNADGLKPRELFTKNHEQLVNEGRQWAKDTANSFIIVGTLIITIMFAAAFTVPGGNNQDNGIPIFLGKNAFSLFIISDALSLIASSSSVLMFIGILTSRYAEEDFITSLPIKLLFGLFTIFLSVVFMMCAFCAALALVLKGYRWIIIAAIASSIIPILVFMFTLLHIFSEVFVSFVKSYSLGKQKR
;
A
#
# COMPACT_ATOMS: atom_id res chain seq x y z
N MET A 1 -10.14 29.11 -30.38
CA MET A 1 -10.41 28.46 -31.68
C MET A 1 -9.41 27.35 -32.08
N CYS A 2 -8.21 27.23 -31.49
CA CYS A 2 -7.19 26.24 -31.93
C CYS A 2 -7.36 24.77 -31.46
N LYS A 3 -8.36 24.43 -30.64
CA LYS A 3 -8.50 23.05 -30.10
C LYS A 3 -9.04 22.04 -31.11
N GLU A 4 -9.74 22.53 -32.14
CA GLU A 4 -10.44 21.69 -33.11
C GLU A 4 -9.81 21.74 -34.51
N THR A 5 -8.83 22.60 -34.71
CA THR A 5 -8.17 22.82 -36.00
C THR A 5 -7.31 21.61 -36.33
N LYS A 6 -7.55 21.01 -37.50
CA LYS A 6 -6.83 19.82 -37.95
C LYS A 6 -5.50 20.23 -38.61
N ASN A 7 -4.45 19.43 -38.41
CA ASN A 7 -3.20 19.59 -39.14
C ASN A 7 -3.35 19.12 -40.60
N ALA A 8 -2.27 19.18 -41.39
CA ALA A 8 -2.26 18.72 -42.78
C ALA A 8 -2.67 17.24 -42.95
N ASP A 9 -2.48 16.42 -41.91
CA ASP A 9 -2.85 15.01 -41.87
C ASP A 9 -4.29 14.77 -41.37
N GLY A 10 -5.07 15.84 -41.15
CA GLY A 10 -6.45 15.75 -40.69
C GLY A 10 -6.63 15.47 -39.18
N LEU A 11 -5.55 15.52 -38.39
CA LEU A 11 -5.55 15.21 -36.95
C LEU A 11 -5.76 16.47 -36.10
N LYS A 12 -6.62 16.40 -35.08
CA LYS A 12 -6.74 17.43 -34.04
C LYS A 12 -5.51 17.41 -33.12
N PRO A 13 -5.19 18.52 -32.41
CA PRO A 13 -4.03 18.57 -31.52
C PRO A 13 -4.01 17.49 -30.42
N ARG A 14 -5.19 17.08 -29.91
CA ARG A 14 -5.29 15.98 -28.91
C ARG A 14 -4.94 14.63 -29.55
N GLU A 15 -5.42 14.37 -30.77
CA GLU A 15 -5.17 13.11 -31.49
C GLU A 15 -3.68 12.99 -31.87
N LEU A 16 -3.08 14.09 -32.35
CA LEU A 16 -1.65 14.14 -32.66
C LEU A 16 -0.80 13.96 -31.38
N PHE A 17 -1.20 14.56 -30.26
CA PHE A 17 -0.51 14.38 -28.98
C PHE A 17 -0.59 12.94 -28.48
N THR A 18 -1.79 12.33 -28.48
CA THR A 18 -1.97 10.92 -28.09
C THR A 18 -1.16 9.99 -28.98
N LYS A 19 -1.20 10.18 -30.30
CA LYS A 19 -0.41 9.36 -31.24
C LYS A 19 1.10 9.48 -31.00
N ASN A 20 1.59 10.68 -30.73
CA ASN A 20 3.01 10.90 -30.46
C ASN A 20 3.46 10.41 -29.07
N HIS A 21 2.54 10.23 -28.11
CA HIS A 21 2.83 9.82 -26.73
C HIS A 21 2.26 8.43 -26.37
N GLU A 22 1.80 7.66 -27.35
CA GLU A 22 1.22 6.32 -27.16
C GLU A 22 2.20 5.38 -26.45
N GLN A 23 3.49 5.43 -26.84
CA GLN A 23 4.55 4.65 -26.22
C GLN A 23 4.67 4.96 -24.71
N LEU A 24 4.69 6.24 -24.33
CA LEU A 24 4.81 6.66 -22.93
C LEU A 24 3.59 6.23 -22.09
N VAL A 25 2.40 6.25 -22.67
CA VAL A 25 1.18 5.76 -22.00
C VAL A 25 1.25 4.25 -21.76
N ASN A 26 1.75 3.49 -22.74
CA ASN A 26 1.94 2.05 -22.61
C ASN A 26 3.03 1.70 -21.59
N GLU A 27 4.14 2.44 -21.57
CA GLU A 27 5.20 2.29 -20.56
C GLU A 27 4.69 2.60 -19.15
N GLY A 28 3.94 3.68 -18.97
CA GLY A 28 3.31 4.02 -17.68
C GLY A 28 2.30 2.97 -17.21
N ARG A 29 1.53 2.39 -18.13
CA ARG A 29 0.61 1.27 -17.84
C ARG A 29 1.38 0.03 -17.39
N GLN A 30 2.47 -0.31 -18.08
CA GLN A 30 3.28 -1.46 -17.74
C GLN A 30 3.93 -1.28 -16.37
N TRP A 31 4.52 -0.12 -16.11
CA TRP A 31 5.08 0.24 -14.80
C TRP A 31 4.05 0.12 -13.67
N ALA A 32 2.82 0.59 -13.88
CA ALA A 32 1.75 0.48 -12.90
C ALA A 32 1.38 -0.99 -12.59
N LYS A 33 1.33 -1.85 -13.63
CA LYS A 33 1.08 -3.28 -13.46
C LYS A 33 2.21 -3.99 -12.73
N ASP A 34 3.45 -3.71 -13.10
CA ASP A 34 4.63 -4.31 -12.46
C ASP A 34 4.74 -3.89 -10.99
N THR A 35 4.41 -2.63 -10.71
CA THR A 35 4.33 -2.10 -9.34
C THR A 35 3.21 -2.79 -8.55
N ALA A 36 2.01 -2.92 -9.12
CA ALA A 36 0.89 -3.61 -8.49
C ALA A 36 1.22 -5.10 -8.20
N ASN A 37 1.83 -5.81 -9.15
CA ASN A 37 2.32 -7.18 -8.97
C ASN A 37 3.31 -7.27 -7.79
N SER A 38 4.27 -6.37 -7.74
CA SER A 38 5.27 -6.33 -6.66
C SER A 38 4.60 -6.17 -5.29
N PHE A 39 3.64 -5.26 -5.16
CA PHE A 39 2.93 -5.07 -3.90
C PHE A 39 1.94 -6.18 -3.56
N ILE A 40 1.38 -6.89 -4.55
CA ILE A 40 0.63 -8.13 -4.28
C ILE A 40 1.54 -9.15 -3.61
N ILE A 41 2.75 -9.36 -4.13
CA ILE A 41 3.71 -10.30 -3.54
C ILE A 41 4.03 -9.90 -2.10
N VAL A 42 4.35 -8.62 -1.85
CA VAL A 42 4.62 -8.11 -0.50
C VAL A 42 3.40 -8.30 0.41
N GLY A 43 2.20 -7.97 -0.07
CA GLY A 43 0.96 -8.10 0.70
C GLY A 43 0.66 -9.56 1.05
N THR A 44 0.78 -10.46 0.08
CA THR A 44 0.63 -11.91 0.30
C THR A 44 1.64 -12.43 1.32
N LEU A 45 2.90 -11.98 1.26
CA LEU A 45 3.91 -12.35 2.26
C LEU A 45 3.50 -11.90 3.67
N ILE A 46 3.03 -10.66 3.83
CA ILE A 46 2.54 -10.17 5.13
C ILE A 46 1.36 -11.02 5.60
N ILE A 47 0.42 -11.34 4.70
CA ILE A 47 -0.73 -12.20 5.03
C ILE A 47 -0.26 -13.54 5.57
N THR A 48 0.67 -14.20 4.88
CA THR A 48 1.20 -15.50 5.30
C THR A 48 1.89 -15.43 6.66
N ILE A 49 2.73 -14.42 6.88
CA ILE A 49 3.50 -14.29 8.13
C ILE A 49 2.55 -14.01 9.31
N MET A 50 1.61 -13.08 9.16
CA MET A 50 0.66 -12.73 10.22
C MET A 50 -0.33 -13.86 10.49
N PHE A 51 -0.83 -14.52 9.45
CA PHE A 51 -1.68 -15.69 9.63
C PHE A 51 -0.96 -16.80 10.41
N ALA A 52 0.31 -17.07 10.11
CA ALA A 52 1.11 -17.99 10.90
C ALA A 52 1.25 -17.51 12.35
N ALA A 53 1.58 -16.23 12.57
CA ALA A 53 1.74 -15.64 13.89
C ALA A 53 0.46 -15.73 14.76
N ALA A 54 -0.72 -15.60 14.15
CA ALA A 54 -2.01 -15.75 14.82
C ALA A 54 -2.18 -17.14 15.47
N PHE A 55 -1.67 -18.19 14.83
CA PHE A 55 -1.78 -19.57 15.32
C PHE A 55 -0.53 -20.04 16.09
N THR A 56 0.63 -19.44 15.83
CA THR A 56 1.88 -19.68 16.56
C THR A 56 2.12 -18.55 17.57
N VAL A 57 1.16 -18.33 18.46
CA VAL A 57 1.17 -17.19 19.38
C VAL A 57 2.42 -17.18 20.27
N PRO A 58 2.91 -15.98 20.68
CA PRO A 58 4.04 -15.86 21.57
C PRO A 58 3.82 -16.63 22.88
N GLY A 59 4.78 -17.46 23.28
CA GLY A 59 4.68 -18.32 24.46
C GLY A 59 3.87 -19.59 24.27
N GLY A 60 3.14 -19.74 23.16
CA GLY A 60 2.34 -20.92 22.85
C GLY A 60 1.05 -21.05 23.69
N ASN A 61 0.45 -22.23 23.58
CA ASN A 61 -0.78 -22.60 24.27
C ASN A 61 -0.47 -23.55 25.43
N ASN A 62 -1.27 -23.48 26.49
CA ASN A 62 -1.21 -24.45 27.57
C ASN A 62 -1.64 -25.83 27.04
N GLN A 63 -0.85 -26.87 27.34
CA GLN A 63 -1.07 -28.24 26.85
C GLN A 63 -2.36 -28.86 27.39
N ASP A 64 -2.83 -28.44 28.56
CA ASP A 64 -3.98 -29.07 29.23
C ASP A 64 -5.33 -28.61 28.66
N ASN A 65 -5.42 -27.36 28.17
CA ASN A 65 -6.68 -26.76 27.75
C ASN A 65 -6.61 -26.01 26.41
N GLY A 66 -5.44 -25.92 25.78
CA GLY A 66 -5.25 -25.25 24.49
C GLY A 66 -5.33 -23.72 24.54
N ILE A 67 -5.45 -23.12 25.73
CA ILE A 67 -5.60 -21.67 25.88
C ILE A 67 -4.21 -20.99 25.81
N PRO A 68 -4.07 -19.86 25.09
CA PRO A 68 -2.81 -19.10 25.05
C PRO A 68 -2.29 -18.76 26.45
N ILE A 69 -1.01 -19.07 26.72
CA ILE A 69 -0.39 -18.88 28.04
C ILE A 69 -0.40 -17.40 28.48
N PHE A 70 -0.42 -16.48 27.51
CA PHE A 70 -0.42 -15.05 27.75
C PHE A 70 -1.80 -14.39 27.65
N LEU A 71 -2.87 -15.18 27.60
CA LEU A 71 -4.23 -14.67 27.65
C LEU A 71 -4.44 -13.75 28.87
N GLY A 72 -5.13 -12.62 28.68
CA GLY A 72 -5.39 -11.63 29.72
C GLY A 72 -4.26 -10.60 29.94
N LYS A 73 -3.09 -10.76 29.29
CA LYS A 73 -2.05 -9.70 29.30
C LYS A 73 -2.34 -8.64 28.25
N ASN A 74 -2.20 -7.36 28.61
CA ASN A 74 -2.39 -6.24 27.69
C ASN A 74 -1.54 -6.36 26.41
N ALA A 75 -0.29 -6.81 26.53
CA ALA A 75 0.58 -7.04 25.38
C ALA A 75 0.08 -8.16 24.46
N PHE A 76 -0.59 -9.18 24.99
CA PHE A 76 -1.21 -10.23 24.19
C PHE A 76 -2.44 -9.74 23.44
N SER A 77 -3.29 -8.93 24.09
CA SER A 77 -4.40 -8.27 23.40
C SER A 77 -3.90 -7.33 22.30
N LEU A 78 -2.83 -6.56 22.55
CA LEU A 78 -2.22 -5.71 21.52
C LEU A 78 -1.66 -6.53 20.35
N PHE A 79 -1.00 -7.65 20.64
CA PHE A 79 -0.48 -8.57 19.62
C PHE A 79 -1.61 -9.05 18.71
N ILE A 80 -2.67 -9.66 19.25
CA ILE A 80 -3.71 -10.29 18.43
C ILE A 80 -4.55 -9.27 17.65
N ILE A 81 -4.81 -8.09 18.23
CA ILE A 81 -5.54 -7.02 17.54
C ILE A 81 -4.69 -6.46 16.41
N SER A 82 -3.40 -6.20 16.65
CA SER A 82 -2.50 -5.67 15.61
C SER A 82 -2.31 -6.68 14.49
N ASP A 83 -2.15 -7.96 14.82
CA ASP A 83 -2.04 -9.04 13.85
C ASP A 83 -3.28 -9.11 12.93
N ALA A 84 -4.49 -9.12 13.51
CA ALA A 84 -5.73 -9.12 12.75
C ALA A 84 -5.89 -7.86 11.87
N LEU A 85 -5.54 -6.68 12.38
CA LEU A 85 -5.58 -5.44 11.60
C LEU A 85 -4.57 -5.45 10.46
N SER A 86 -3.38 -6.01 10.68
CA SER A 86 -2.36 -6.20 9.64
C SER A 86 -2.87 -7.11 8.53
N LEU A 87 -3.51 -8.23 8.88
CA LEU A 87 -4.10 -9.18 7.93
C LEU A 87 -5.20 -8.56 7.07
N ILE A 88 -6.15 -7.86 7.71
CA ILE A 88 -7.26 -7.22 7.01
C ILE A 88 -6.74 -6.15 6.06
N ALA A 89 -5.86 -5.27 6.56
CA ALA A 89 -5.27 -4.20 5.74
C ALA A 89 -4.46 -4.75 4.55
N SER A 90 -3.64 -5.79 4.76
CA SER A 90 -2.88 -6.40 3.68
C SER A 90 -3.79 -7.07 2.65
N SER A 91 -4.81 -7.82 3.11
CA SER A 91 -5.78 -8.49 2.24
C SER A 91 -6.56 -7.49 1.38
N SER A 92 -7.03 -6.38 1.98
CA SER A 92 -7.67 -5.30 1.24
C SER A 92 -6.75 -4.66 0.20
N SER A 93 -5.47 -4.46 0.54
CA SER A 93 -4.47 -3.92 -0.38
C SER A 93 -4.23 -4.86 -1.57
N VAL A 94 -4.03 -6.16 -1.31
CA VAL A 94 -3.86 -7.20 -2.34
C VAL A 94 -5.05 -7.23 -3.29
N LEU A 95 -6.29 -7.23 -2.76
CA LEU A 95 -7.50 -7.20 -3.59
C LEU A 95 -7.58 -5.95 -4.46
N MET A 96 -7.15 -4.80 -3.94
CA MET A 96 -7.11 -3.56 -4.72
C MET A 96 -6.08 -3.62 -5.85
N PHE A 97 -4.88 -4.15 -5.59
CA PHE A 97 -3.85 -4.33 -6.61
C PHE A 97 -4.23 -5.38 -7.66
N ILE A 98 -4.87 -6.48 -7.26
CA ILE A 98 -5.46 -7.43 -8.20
C ILE A 98 -6.51 -6.73 -9.08
N GLY A 99 -7.37 -5.91 -8.47
CA GLY A 99 -8.34 -5.09 -9.19
C GLY A 99 -7.68 -4.17 -10.24
N ILE A 100 -6.49 -3.64 -9.96
CA ILE A 100 -5.70 -2.84 -10.92
C ILE A 100 -5.20 -3.71 -12.09
N LEU A 101 -4.74 -4.94 -11.81
CA LEU A 101 -4.25 -5.85 -12.85
C LEU A 101 -5.36 -6.39 -13.76
N THR A 102 -6.52 -6.71 -13.17
CA THR A 102 -7.66 -7.30 -13.89
C THR A 102 -8.50 -6.23 -14.59
N SER A 103 -8.47 -4.97 -14.13
CA SER A 103 -9.26 -3.92 -14.76
C SER A 103 -8.79 -3.64 -16.19
N ARG A 104 -9.67 -3.92 -17.15
CA ARG A 104 -9.53 -3.53 -18.57
C ARG A 104 -9.91 -2.06 -18.72
N TYR A 105 -9.10 -1.19 -18.14
CA TYR A 105 -9.35 0.24 -18.13
C TYR A 105 -9.44 0.82 -19.56
N ALA A 106 -10.58 1.43 -19.90
CA ALA A 106 -10.73 2.29 -21.06
C ALA A 106 -9.78 3.50 -20.92
N GLU A 107 -9.14 3.91 -22.02
CA GLU A 107 -8.08 4.93 -22.06
C GLU A 107 -8.39 6.23 -21.29
N GLU A 108 -9.66 6.63 -21.22
CA GLU A 108 -10.04 7.94 -20.68
C GLU A 108 -10.18 7.98 -19.14
N ASP A 109 -10.58 6.87 -18.50
CA ASP A 109 -10.69 6.77 -17.03
C ASP A 109 -9.44 6.19 -16.36
N PHE A 110 -8.54 5.61 -17.15
CA PHE A 110 -7.29 5.00 -16.68
C PHE A 110 -6.37 6.04 -16.04
N ILE A 111 -6.13 7.16 -16.73
CA ILE A 111 -5.09 8.13 -16.34
C ILE A 111 -5.41 8.81 -15.00
N THR A 112 -6.69 8.98 -14.66
CA THR A 112 -7.09 9.72 -13.45
C THR A 112 -7.40 8.81 -12.27
N SER A 113 -8.04 7.65 -12.49
CA SER A 113 -8.47 6.77 -11.39
C SER A 113 -7.41 5.74 -10.97
N LEU A 114 -6.52 5.34 -11.88
CA LEU A 114 -5.43 4.41 -11.60
C LEU A 114 -4.46 4.93 -10.51
N PRO A 115 -3.90 6.16 -10.58
CA PRO A 115 -2.99 6.64 -9.55
C PRO A 115 -3.65 6.73 -8.17
N ILE A 116 -4.95 7.04 -8.11
CA ILE A 116 -5.71 7.10 -6.85
C ILE A 116 -5.86 5.70 -6.24
N LYS A 117 -6.19 4.68 -7.05
CA LYS A 117 -6.28 3.29 -6.56
C LYS A 117 -4.92 2.75 -6.14
N LEU A 118 -3.86 3.01 -6.91
CA LEU A 118 -2.49 2.63 -6.53
C LEU A 118 -2.11 3.25 -5.18
N LEU A 119 -2.40 4.53 -4.99
CA LEU A 119 -2.11 5.27 -3.77
C LEU A 119 -2.87 4.70 -2.57
N PHE A 120 -4.16 4.41 -2.71
CA PHE A 120 -4.95 3.81 -1.63
C PHE A 120 -4.46 2.39 -1.30
N GLY A 121 -4.09 1.59 -2.30
CA GLY A 121 -3.47 0.27 -2.11
C GLY A 121 -2.17 0.38 -1.31
N LEU A 122 -1.31 1.33 -1.68
CA LEU A 122 -0.03 1.58 -1.02
C LEU A 122 -0.19 2.12 0.41
N PHE A 123 -1.20 2.96 0.65
CA PHE A 123 -1.52 3.42 1.99
C PHE A 123 -1.97 2.26 2.90
N THR A 124 -2.81 1.37 2.36
CA THR A 124 -3.34 0.24 3.12
C THR A 124 -2.25 -0.80 3.45
N ILE A 125 -1.31 -1.08 2.52
CA ILE A 125 -0.19 -1.98 2.80
C ILE A 125 0.79 -1.35 3.81
N PHE A 126 1.01 -0.04 3.77
CA PHE A 126 1.81 0.66 4.78
C PHE A 126 1.18 0.53 6.18
N LEU A 127 -0.13 0.76 6.29
CA LEU A 127 -0.85 0.58 7.54
C LEU A 127 -0.72 -0.87 8.06
N SER A 128 -0.76 -1.85 7.14
CA SER A 128 -0.50 -3.26 7.48
C SER A 128 0.90 -3.50 8.05
N VAL A 129 1.94 -2.89 7.47
CA VAL A 129 3.33 -2.97 7.98
C VAL A 129 3.46 -2.35 9.36
N VAL A 130 2.80 -1.20 9.61
CA VAL A 130 2.78 -0.56 10.94
C VAL A 130 2.18 -1.51 11.99
N PHE A 131 1.03 -2.12 11.68
CA PHE A 131 0.41 -3.09 12.58
C PHE A 131 1.24 -4.36 12.76
N MET A 132 1.90 -4.86 11.72
CA MET A 132 2.84 -5.98 11.81
C MET A 132 4.00 -5.67 12.76
N MET A 133 4.57 -4.45 12.70
CA MET A 133 5.62 -4.02 13.62
C MET A 133 5.11 -3.89 15.06
N CYS A 134 3.88 -3.39 15.26
CA CYS A 134 3.24 -3.36 16.58
C CYS A 134 3.06 -4.77 17.16
N ALA A 135 2.58 -5.72 16.35
CA ALA A 135 2.45 -7.12 16.74
C ALA A 135 3.82 -7.71 17.11
N PHE A 136 4.85 -7.48 16.30
CA PHE A 136 6.21 -7.93 16.58
C PHE A 136 6.75 -7.39 17.91
N CYS A 137 6.62 -6.08 18.17
CA CYS A 137 7.02 -5.47 19.43
C CYS A 137 6.25 -6.06 20.63
N ALA A 138 4.94 -6.28 20.48
CA ALA A 138 4.10 -6.88 21.52
C ALA A 138 4.51 -8.34 21.80
N ALA A 139 4.83 -9.12 20.76
CA ALA A 139 5.34 -10.47 20.86
C ALA A 139 6.68 -10.53 21.60
N LEU A 140 7.64 -9.64 21.26
CA LEU A 140 8.91 -9.55 21.97
C LEU A 140 8.73 -9.16 23.44
N ALA A 141 7.82 -8.22 23.74
CA ALA A 141 7.52 -7.84 25.13
C ALA A 141 6.94 -8.99 25.96
N LEU A 142 6.18 -9.89 25.32
CA LEU A 142 5.64 -11.09 25.97
C LEU A 142 6.71 -12.16 26.24
N VAL A 143 7.60 -12.40 25.28
CA VAL A 143 8.62 -13.46 25.35
C VAL A 143 9.83 -13.05 26.19
N LEU A 144 10.33 -11.82 26.02
CA LEU A 144 11.60 -11.36 26.60
C LEU A 144 11.42 -10.63 27.95
N LYS A 145 10.51 -11.11 28.81
CA LYS A 145 10.28 -10.52 30.13
C LYS A 145 11.61 -10.40 30.91
N GLY A 146 12.09 -9.16 31.08
CA GLY A 146 13.33 -8.83 31.79
C GLY A 146 14.43 -8.20 30.93
N TYR A 147 14.41 -8.40 29.61
CA TYR A 147 15.45 -7.88 28.69
C TYR A 147 15.03 -6.56 28.04
N ARG A 148 14.90 -5.50 28.85
CA ARG A 148 14.44 -4.18 28.42
C ARG A 148 15.24 -3.59 27.26
N TRP A 149 16.55 -3.80 27.21
CA TRP A 149 17.41 -3.28 26.15
C TRP A 149 17.04 -3.82 24.76
N ILE A 150 16.71 -5.11 24.65
CA ILE A 150 16.32 -5.74 23.38
C ILE A 150 14.98 -5.18 22.90
N ILE A 151 14.04 -4.96 23.82
CA ILE A 151 12.73 -4.36 23.49
C ILE A 151 12.91 -2.91 23.00
N ILE A 152 13.77 -2.12 23.66
CA ILE A 152 14.07 -0.74 23.25
C ILE A 152 14.74 -0.73 21.86
N ALA A 153 15.71 -1.63 21.62
CA ALA A 153 16.38 -1.76 20.33
C ALA A 153 15.41 -2.17 19.21
N ALA A 154 14.49 -3.10 19.48
CA ALA A 154 13.47 -3.52 18.52
C ALA A 154 12.53 -2.36 18.16
N ILE A 155 12.03 -1.62 19.17
CA ILE A 155 11.20 -0.43 18.95
C ILE A 155 11.95 0.61 18.11
N ALA A 156 13.22 0.89 18.45
CA ALA A 156 14.04 1.83 17.70
C ALA A 156 14.24 1.38 16.25
N SER A 157 14.48 0.08 16.02
CA SER A 157 14.61 -0.48 14.68
C SER A 157 13.32 -0.43 13.87
N SER A 158 12.15 -0.61 14.49
CA SER A 158 10.86 -0.54 13.81
C SER A 158 10.52 0.86 13.30
N ILE A 159 11.10 1.91 13.87
CA ILE A 159 10.88 3.30 13.43
C ILE A 159 11.50 3.54 12.05
N ILE A 160 12.63 2.91 11.73
CA ILE A 160 13.39 3.17 10.50
C ILE A 160 12.56 2.82 9.24
N PRO A 161 11.99 1.61 9.08
CA PRO A 161 11.15 1.29 7.93
C PRO A 161 9.91 2.19 7.84
N ILE A 162 9.28 2.52 8.98
CA ILE A 162 8.07 3.34 9.02
C ILE A 162 8.36 4.75 8.48
N LEU A 163 9.47 5.37 8.90
CA LEU A 163 9.86 6.70 8.44
C LEU A 163 10.18 6.73 6.94
N VAL A 164 10.94 5.74 6.45
CA VAL A 164 11.28 5.63 5.03
C VAL A 164 10.01 5.49 4.17
N PHE A 165 9.09 4.64 4.60
CA PHE A 165 7.84 4.41 3.87
C PHE A 165 6.89 5.61 3.96
N MET A 166 6.81 6.27 5.11
CA MET A 166 6.02 7.50 5.29
C MET A 166 6.53 8.62 4.38
N PHE A 167 7.85 8.84 4.32
CA PHE A 167 8.45 9.83 3.44
C PHE A 167 8.12 9.54 1.97
N THR A 168 8.22 8.27 1.57
CA THR A 168 7.88 7.83 0.20
C THR A 168 6.40 8.07 -0.11
N LEU A 169 5.49 7.73 0.81
CA LEU A 169 4.06 7.96 0.66
C LEU A 169 3.71 9.45 0.56
N LEU A 170 4.34 10.30 1.37
CA LEU A 170 4.15 11.75 1.33
C LEU A 170 4.64 12.35 0.01
N HIS A 171 5.80 11.91 -0.46
CA HIS A 171 6.36 12.34 -1.74
C HIS A 171 5.40 12.01 -2.88
N ILE A 172 4.97 10.75 -2.99
CA ILE A 172 4.02 10.29 -4.02
C ILE A 172 2.68 11.02 -3.90
N PHE A 173 2.16 11.18 -2.67
CA PHE A 173 0.92 11.92 -2.44
C PHE A 173 1.02 13.37 -2.93
N SER A 174 2.14 14.04 -2.65
CA SER A 174 2.37 15.41 -3.09
C SER A 174 2.44 15.53 -4.61
N GLU A 175 3.08 14.60 -5.31
CA GLU A 175 3.15 14.59 -6.78
C GLU A 175 1.78 14.39 -7.42
N VAL A 176 0.99 13.45 -6.90
CA VAL A 176 -0.37 13.18 -7.37
C VAL A 176 -1.28 14.37 -7.09
N PHE A 177 -1.19 14.96 -5.90
CA PHE A 177 -1.98 16.13 -5.51
C PHE A 177 -1.65 17.36 -6.38
N VAL A 178 -0.36 17.66 -6.58
CA VAL A 178 0.08 18.75 -7.46
C VAL A 178 -0.40 18.52 -8.88
N SER A 179 -0.30 17.29 -9.39
CA SER A 179 -0.79 16.93 -10.73
C SER A 179 -2.30 17.14 -10.86
N PHE A 180 -3.07 16.76 -9.83
CA PHE A 180 -4.51 16.94 -9.78
C PHE A 180 -4.90 18.43 -9.75
N VAL A 181 -4.27 19.23 -8.88
CA VAL A 181 -4.49 20.68 -8.78
C VAL A 181 -4.13 21.39 -10.09
N LYS A 182 -3.00 21.01 -10.70
CA LYS A 182 -2.57 21.57 -11.99
C LYS A 182 -3.56 21.24 -13.11
N SER A 183 -4.05 20.01 -13.15
CA SER A 183 -5.08 19.57 -14.11
C SER A 183 -6.40 20.32 -13.92
N TYR A 184 -6.85 20.51 -12.68
CA TYR A 184 -8.05 21.28 -12.34
C TYR A 184 -7.93 22.77 -12.71
N SER A 185 -6.78 23.40 -12.44
CA SER A 185 -6.51 24.80 -12.78
C SER A 185 -6.49 25.04 -14.30
N LEU A 186 -5.86 24.13 -15.06
CA LEU A 186 -5.87 24.15 -16.54
C LEU A 186 -7.25 23.89 -17.15
N GLY A 187 -8.09 23.10 -16.46
CA GLY A 187 -9.50 22.92 -16.83
C GLY A 187 -10.33 24.19 -16.67
N LYS A 188 -10.04 24.99 -15.63
CA LYS A 188 -10.73 26.26 -15.35
C LYS A 188 -10.33 27.40 -16.29
N GLN A 189 -9.10 27.44 -16.78
CA GLN A 189 -8.67 28.42 -17.80
C GLN A 189 -9.19 28.14 -19.22
N LYS A 190 -9.87 27.01 -19.44
CA LYS A 190 -10.40 26.58 -20.75
C LYS A 190 -11.93 26.70 -20.86
N ARG A 191 -12.60 27.29 -19.86
CA ARG A 191 -14.04 27.63 -19.86
C ARG A 191 -14.22 29.13 -20.00
#